data_AF-A0A527ZRF9-F1
#
_entry.id   AF-A0A527ZRF9-F1
#
_cell.length_a   1.000
_cell.length_b   1.000
_cell.length_c   1.000
_cell.angle_alpha   90.00
_cell.angle_beta   90.00
_cell.angle_gamma   90.00
#
_symmetry.space_group_name_H-M   'P 1'
#
loop_
_entity.id
_entity.type
_entity.pdbx_description
1 polymer ?
#
loop_
_entity_poly.entity_id
_entity_poly.type
_entity_poly.pdbx_seq_one_letter_code
_entity_poly.pdbx_strand_id
1 'polypeptide(L)'
;VFTYAGSWCADGFRTSWESTWRIVAEHGSLVWDGDDGLRAEVARPIREGLFDRTEPLAVPPLDPRDRIGGHLGIIQDFVRAIETGSEPETRGADNIKSLAMVFAAIESAETGRRVAIAQEG
;
A
#
# COMPACT_ATOMS: atom_id res chain seq x y z
N VAL A 1 11.14 4.39 3.62
CA VAL A 1 10.70 3.82 4.92
C VAL A 1 9.26 3.39 4.75
N PHE A 2 8.90 2.20 5.24
CA PHE A 2 7.51 1.73 5.27
C PHE A 2 7.06 1.68 6.73
N THR A 3 5.82 2.10 7.00
CA THR A 3 5.22 2.08 8.33
C THR A 3 3.77 1.65 8.20
N TYR A 4 3.38 0.67 9.00
CA TYR A 4 2.00 0.20 9.11
C TYR A 4 1.56 0.33 10.56
N ALA A 5 0.38 0.92 10.78
CA ALA A 5 -0.22 1.08 12.10
C ALA A 5 -1.72 0.79 11.98
N GLY A 6 -2.22 -0.11 12.83
CA GLY A 6 -3.62 -0.50 12.86
C GLY A 6 -4.10 -0.67 14.29
N SER A 7 -5.36 -0.34 14.54
CA SER A 7 -6.03 -0.55 15.82
C SER A 7 -7.48 -0.96 15.60
N TRP A 8 -7.90 -2.05 16.26
CA TRP A 8 -9.30 -2.49 16.28
C TRP A 8 -10.06 -2.03 17.52
N CYS A 9 -9.40 -1.35 18.45
CA CYS A 9 -9.98 -0.90 19.71
C CYS A 9 -9.97 0.62 19.89
N ALA A 10 -9.64 1.39 18.84
CA ALA A 10 -9.70 2.83 18.88
C ALA A 10 -11.16 3.32 18.74
N ASP A 11 -11.62 4.13 19.69
CA ASP A 11 -12.88 4.85 19.61
C ASP A 11 -12.70 6.14 18.80
N GLY A 12 -13.54 6.34 17.77
CA GLY A 12 -13.50 7.51 16.88
C GLY A 12 -12.41 7.46 15.79
N PHE A 13 -12.52 8.35 14.79
CA PHE A 13 -11.56 8.53 13.69
C PHE A 13 -11.10 7.22 13.01
N ARG A 14 -12.04 6.32 12.74
CA ARG A 14 -11.76 5.06 12.02
C ARG A 14 -11.31 5.36 10.60
N THR A 15 -10.31 4.64 10.12
CA THR A 15 -9.96 4.60 8.69
C THR A 15 -10.92 3.70 7.93
N SER A 16 -10.92 3.77 6.59
CA SER A 16 -11.60 2.77 5.77
C SER A 16 -10.99 1.38 5.99
N TRP A 17 -11.67 0.35 5.48
CA TRP A 17 -11.13 -1.02 5.49
C TRP A 17 -9.78 -1.10 4.77
N GLU A 18 -9.63 -0.33 3.70
CA GLU A 18 -8.42 -0.27 2.89
C GLU A 18 -7.33 0.62 3.52
N SER A 19 -7.56 1.19 4.70
CA SER A 19 -6.64 2.12 5.40
C SER A 19 -6.44 3.46 4.69
N THR A 20 -5.84 4.42 5.40
CA THR A 20 -5.34 5.66 4.77
C THR A 20 -3.87 5.49 4.40
N TRP A 21 -3.50 5.88 3.18
CA TRP A 21 -2.16 5.74 2.64
C TRP A 21 -1.50 7.08 2.40
N ARG A 22 -0.19 7.13 2.64
CA ARG A 22 0.70 8.19 2.16
C ARG A 22 1.91 7.55 1.50
N ILE A 23 2.10 7.87 0.23
CA ILE A 23 3.22 7.40 -0.59
C ILE A 23 4.08 8.61 -0.91
N VAL A 24 5.38 8.51 -0.64
CA VAL A 24 6.36 9.56 -0.96
C VAL A 24 7.34 8.97 -1.97
N ALA A 25 7.51 9.66 -3.09
CA ALA A 25 8.37 9.28 -4.20
C ALA A 25 9.35 10.41 -4.54
N GLU A 26 10.25 10.18 -5.49
CA GLU A 26 11.31 11.12 -5.87
C GLU A 26 10.78 12.51 -6.28
N HIS A 27 9.63 12.56 -6.94
CA HIS A 27 9.09 13.80 -7.51
C HIS A 27 7.83 14.31 -6.82
N GLY A 28 7.44 13.75 -5.67
CA GLY A 28 6.22 14.16 -5.02
C GLY A 28 5.66 13.15 -4.04
N SER A 29 4.37 13.30 -3.75
CA SER A 29 3.66 12.44 -2.82
C SER A 29 2.21 12.27 -3.23
N LEU A 30 1.62 11.15 -2.82
CA LEU A 30 0.21 10.86 -2.98
C LEU A 30 -0.39 10.41 -1.66
N VAL A 31 -1.63 10.79 -1.42
CA VAL A 31 -2.45 10.29 -0.32
C VAL A 31 -3.72 9.67 -0.87
N TRP A 32 -4.13 8.57 -0.25
CA TRP A 32 -5.39 7.89 -0.51
C TRP A 32 -6.10 7.67 0.82
N ASP A 33 -7.38 8.00 0.91
CA ASP A 33 -8.17 7.79 2.13
C ASP A 33 -8.67 6.35 2.29
N GLY A 34 -8.45 5.51 1.27
CA GLY A 34 -8.91 4.13 1.23
C GLY A 34 -10.32 3.97 0.65
N ASP A 35 -10.93 5.06 0.17
CA ASP A 35 -12.20 5.08 -0.56
C ASP A 35 -11.98 5.80 -1.92
N ASP A 36 -12.69 6.89 -2.20
CA ASP A 36 -12.57 7.64 -3.46
C ASP A 36 -11.53 8.79 -3.41
N GLY A 37 -11.07 9.16 -2.20
CA GLY A 37 -10.24 10.33 -1.99
C GLY A 37 -8.77 10.10 -2.31
N LEU A 38 -8.41 10.27 -3.59
CA LEU A 38 -7.05 10.16 -4.09
C LEU A 38 -6.49 11.55 -4.48
N ARG A 39 -5.39 11.98 -3.85
CA ARG A 39 -4.77 13.29 -4.10
C ARG A 39 -3.26 13.16 -4.27
N ALA A 40 -2.70 13.90 -5.21
CA ALA A 40 -1.26 13.93 -5.45
C ALA A 40 -0.72 15.36 -5.47
N GLU A 41 0.54 15.49 -5.07
CA GLU A 41 1.33 16.71 -5.21
C GLU A 41 2.66 16.39 -5.89
N VAL A 42 3.10 17.29 -6.76
CA VAL A 42 4.41 17.22 -7.42
C VAL A 42 5.34 18.26 -6.80
N ALA A 43 6.58 17.87 -6.53
CA ALA A 43 7.63 18.79 -6.11
C ALA A 43 8.20 19.52 -7.33
N ARG A 44 8.35 20.84 -7.23
CA ARG A 44 9.04 21.67 -8.23
C ARG A 44 10.43 21.99 -7.73
N PRO A 45 11.46 22.05 -8.60
CA PRO A 45 12.83 22.41 -8.21
C PRO A 45 12.96 23.92 -7.92
N ILE A 46 12.07 24.45 -7.09
CA ILE A 46 11.98 25.83 -6.64
C ILE A 46 11.95 25.74 -5.12
N ARG A 47 13.02 26.22 -4.47
CA ARG A 47 13.18 26.08 -3.03
C ARG A 47 12.22 27.00 -2.27
N GLU A 48 11.52 26.47 -1.28
CA GLU A 48 10.61 27.19 -0.39
C GLU A 48 10.91 26.84 1.07
N GLY A 49 11.91 27.53 1.64
CA GLY A 49 12.41 27.24 2.99
C GLY A 49 13.18 25.92 3.06
N LEU A 50 12.73 25.01 3.94
CA LEU A 50 13.36 23.69 4.15
C LEU A 50 12.92 22.63 3.14
N PHE A 51 11.93 22.92 2.30
CA PHE A 51 11.42 21.99 1.30
C PHE A 51 11.32 22.67 -0.06
N ASP A 52 11.14 21.85 -1.07
CA ASP A 52 10.83 22.32 -2.41
C ASP A 52 9.34 22.63 -2.50
N ARG A 53 8.98 23.64 -3.31
CA ARG A 53 7.59 24.03 -3.52
C ARG A 53 6.81 22.85 -4.09
N THR A 54 5.62 22.59 -3.54
CA THR A 54 4.69 21.59 -4.09
C THR A 54 3.52 22.23 -4.80
N GLU A 55 2.99 21.52 -5.79
CA GLU A 55 1.79 21.90 -6.53
C GLU A 55 0.85 20.69 -6.64
N PRO A 56 -0.49 20.88 -6.55
CA PRO A 56 -1.44 19.81 -6.80
C PRO A 56 -1.24 19.21 -8.19
N LEU A 57 -1.21 17.88 -8.24
CA LEU A 57 -1.19 17.12 -9.48
C LEU A 57 -2.56 16.49 -9.70
N ALA A 58 -3.15 16.73 -10.87
CA ALA A 58 -4.40 16.09 -11.25
C ALA A 58 -4.19 14.58 -11.36
N VAL A 59 -4.94 13.81 -10.56
CA VAL A 59 -4.94 12.36 -10.63
C VAL A 59 -5.84 11.93 -11.79
N PRO A 60 -5.35 11.13 -12.75
CA PRO A 60 -6.18 10.65 -13.85
C PRO A 60 -7.31 9.74 -13.33
N PRO A 61 -8.43 9.63 -14.06
CA PRO A 61 -9.46 8.66 -13.73
C PRO A 61 -8.88 7.25 -13.65
N LEU A 62 -9.33 6.47 -12.67
CA LEU A 62 -8.90 5.08 -12.50
C LEU A 62 -9.40 4.23 -13.68
N ASP A 63 -8.56 3.33 -14.18
CA ASP A 63 -8.95 2.40 -15.23
C ASP A 63 -9.75 1.24 -14.62
N PRO A 64 -10.98 0.95 -15.05
CA PRO A 64 -11.73 -0.21 -14.58
C PRO A 64 -11.01 -1.55 -14.79
N ARG A 65 -10.05 -1.61 -15.73
CA ARG A 65 -9.21 -2.79 -15.98
C ARG A 65 -8.20 -3.05 -14.87
N ASP A 66 -7.89 -2.04 -14.06
CA ASP A 66 -6.99 -2.13 -12.91
C ASP A 66 -7.67 -2.72 -11.66
N ARG A 67 -8.80 -3.42 -11.85
CA ARG A 67 -9.46 -4.24 -10.81
C ARG A 67 -9.89 -3.43 -9.60
N ILE A 68 -10.26 -2.17 -9.80
CA ILE A 68 -10.68 -1.20 -8.77
C ILE A 68 -12.01 -1.53 -8.05
N GLY A 69 -12.63 -2.68 -8.36
CA GLY A 69 -13.90 -3.14 -7.77
C GLY A 69 -13.76 -3.95 -6.49
N GLY A 70 -12.63 -3.88 -5.79
CA GLY A 70 -12.35 -4.66 -4.58
C GLY A 70 -12.43 -6.17 -4.83
N HIS A 71 -13.27 -6.88 -4.07
CA HIS A 71 -13.43 -8.34 -4.19
C HIS A 71 -13.77 -8.82 -5.60
N LEU A 72 -14.56 -8.05 -6.37
CA LEU A 72 -14.88 -8.43 -7.75
C LEU A 72 -13.63 -8.53 -8.61
N GLY A 73 -12.72 -7.55 -8.47
CA GLY A 73 -11.45 -7.53 -9.21
C GLY A 73 -10.56 -8.72 -8.89
N ILE A 74 -10.50 -9.11 -7.61
CA ILE A 74 -9.72 -10.26 -7.14
C ILE A 74 -10.31 -11.58 -7.67
N ILE A 75 -11.64 -11.74 -7.63
CA ILE A 75 -12.31 -12.96 -8.14
C ILE A 75 -12.11 -13.08 -9.66
N GLN A 76 -12.18 -11.98 -10.40
CA GLN A 76 -11.92 -11.96 -11.84
C GLN A 76 -10.46 -12.32 -12.17
N ASP A 77 -9.49 -11.84 -11.39
CA ASP A 77 -8.07 -12.22 -11.54
C ASP A 77 -7.87 -13.72 -11.30
N PHE A 78 -8.48 -14.26 -10.25
CA PHE A 78 -8.42 -15.68 -9.92
C PHE A 78 -9.01 -16.57 -11.03
N VAL A 79 -10.21 -16.25 -11.54
CA VAL A 79 -10.83 -17.03 -12.62
C VAL A 79 -9.99 -16.96 -13.89
N ARG A 80 -9.50 -15.77 -14.26
CA ARG A 80 -8.61 -15.61 -15.43
C ARG A 80 -7.34 -16.45 -15.30
N ALA A 81 -6.71 -16.46 -14.12
CA ALA A 81 -5.51 -17.27 -13.87
C ALA A 81 -5.78 -18.76 -14.12
N ILE A 82 -6.92 -19.28 -13.68
CA ILE A 82 -7.34 -20.67 -13.95
C ILE A 82 -7.55 -20.91 -15.45
N GLU A 83 -8.31 -20.04 -16.12
CA GLU A 83 -8.67 -20.22 -17.53
C GLU A 83 -7.46 -20.15 -18.47
N THR A 84 -6.49 -19.30 -18.14
CA THR A 84 -5.34 -19.01 -19.01
C THR A 84 -4.05 -19.71 -18.59
N GLY A 85 -4.02 -20.31 -17.40
CA GLY A 85 -2.79 -20.79 -16.77
C GLY A 85 -1.80 -19.69 -16.41
N SER A 86 -2.23 -18.41 -16.40
CA SER A 86 -1.40 -17.30 -15.95
C SER A 86 -1.30 -17.24 -14.44
N GLU A 87 -0.29 -16.54 -13.95
CA GLU A 87 -0.07 -16.40 -12.52
C GLU A 87 -0.83 -15.19 -11.95
N PRO A 88 -1.61 -15.36 -10.86
CA PRO A 88 -2.33 -14.25 -10.26
C PRO A 88 -1.35 -13.32 -9.53
N GLU A 89 -1.79 -12.08 -9.28
CA GLU A 89 -0.96 -11.07 -8.63
C GLU A 89 -0.52 -11.50 -7.22
N THR A 90 -1.44 -12.08 -6.43
CA THR A 90 -1.19 -12.52 -5.05
C THR A 90 -1.13 -14.05 -4.96
N ARG A 91 -0.11 -14.66 -5.59
CA ARG A 91 0.12 -16.11 -5.46
C ARG A 91 0.49 -16.49 -4.01
N GLY A 92 0.08 -17.68 -3.57
CA GLY A 92 0.37 -18.16 -2.21
C GLY A 92 1.86 -18.20 -1.85
N ALA A 93 2.72 -18.59 -2.79
CA ALA A 93 4.16 -18.64 -2.58
C ALA A 93 4.79 -17.25 -2.32
N ASP A 94 4.26 -16.20 -2.93
CA ASP A 94 4.76 -14.83 -2.68
C ASP A 94 4.22 -14.29 -1.36
N ASN A 95 2.99 -14.66 -1.00
CA ASN A 95 2.37 -14.28 0.27
C ASN A 95 3.11 -14.84 1.51
N ILE A 96 3.96 -15.86 1.35
CA ILE A 96 4.86 -16.34 2.42
C ILE A 96 5.74 -15.19 2.94
N LYS A 97 6.17 -14.28 2.06
CA LYS A 97 6.98 -13.10 2.44
C LYS A 97 6.19 -12.15 3.33
N SER A 98 4.89 -11.96 3.06
CA SER A 98 3.99 -11.17 3.91
C SER A 98 3.85 -11.78 5.30
N LEU A 99 3.71 -13.12 5.38
CA LEU A 99 3.65 -13.81 6.66
C LEU A 99 4.96 -13.72 7.44
N ALA A 100 6.10 -13.78 6.76
CA ALA A 100 7.42 -13.57 7.38
C ALA A 100 7.53 -12.17 8.02
N MET A 101 6.95 -11.13 7.39
CA MET A 101 6.86 -9.80 8.00
C MET A 101 6.05 -9.80 9.31
N VAL A 102 4.92 -10.53 9.35
CA VAL A 102 4.07 -10.62 10.55
C VAL A 102 4.80 -11.32 11.69
N PHE A 103 5.43 -12.46 11.44
CA PHE A 103 6.17 -13.18 12.49
C PHE A 103 7.36 -12.38 13.02
N ALA A 104 8.11 -11.70 12.14
CA ALA A 104 9.20 -10.83 12.56
C ALA A 104 8.71 -9.63 13.40
N ALA A 105 7.51 -9.10 13.12
CA ALA A 105 6.91 -8.03 13.93
C ALA A 105 6.52 -8.54 15.34
N ILE A 106 5.98 -9.76 15.44
CA ILE A 106 5.67 -10.40 16.73
C ILE A 106 6.96 -10.61 17.55
N GLU A 107 7.98 -11.23 16.95
CA GLU A 107 9.27 -11.44 17.61
C GLU A 107 9.92 -10.11 18.04
N SER A 108 9.83 -9.09 17.20
CA SER A 108 10.34 -7.75 17.53
C SER A 108 9.63 -7.14 18.74
N ALA A 109 8.31 -7.30 18.84
CA ALA A 109 7.53 -6.82 19.98
C ALA A 109 7.87 -7.57 21.29
N GLU A 110 8.05 -8.88 21.21
CA GLU A 110 8.39 -9.72 22.37
C GLU A 110 9.81 -9.46 22.89
N THR A 111 10.76 -9.20 21.99
CA THR A 111 12.18 -9.05 22.33
C THR A 111 12.63 -7.60 22.50
N GLY A 112 11.85 -6.64 22.00
CA GLY A 112 12.20 -5.22 21.95
C GLY A 112 13.38 -4.92 21.01
N ARG A 113 13.65 -5.79 20.01
CA ARG A 113 14.80 -5.67 19.10
C ARG A 113 14.36 -5.63 17.64
N ARG A 114 15.26 -5.11 16.78
CA ARG A 114 15.08 -5.19 15.32
C ARG A 114 15.28 -6.64 14.87
N VAL A 115 14.31 -7.19 14.15
CA VAL A 115 14.37 -8.52 13.54
C VAL A 115 14.63 -8.37 12.03
N ALA A 116 15.60 -9.13 11.52
CA ALA A 116 15.86 -9.19 10.08
C ALA A 116 14.98 -10.27 9.46
N ILE A 117 14.30 -9.95 8.36
CA ILE A 117 13.50 -10.90 7.59
C ILE A 117 14.45 -11.52 6.56
N ALA A 118 14.72 -12.82 6.69
CA ALA A 118 15.53 -13.54 5.72
C ALA A 118 14.83 -13.55 4.36
N GLN A 119 15.58 -13.26 3.29
CA GLN A 119 15.13 -13.53 1.93
C GLN A 119 15.59 -14.92 1.55
N GLU A 120 14.66 -15.81 1.19
CA GLU A 120 15.02 -17.01 0.44
C GLU A 120 15.54 -16.56 -0.94
N GLY A 121 16.71 -17.07 -1.32
CA GLY A 121 17.41 -16.73 -2.56
C GLY A 121 16.85 -17.43 -3.78
#